data_AF-A0A4R5FEA0-F1
#
_entry.id   AF-A0A4R5FEA0-F1
#
_cell.length_a   1.000
_cell.length_b   1.000
_cell.length_c   1.000
_cell.angle_alpha   90.00
_cell.angle_beta   90.00
_cell.angle_gamma   90.00
#
_symmetry.space_group_name_H-M   'P 1'
#
loop_
_entity.id
_entity.type
_entity.pdbx_description
1 polymer ?
#
loop_
_entity_poly.entity_id
_entity_poly.type
_entity_poly.pdbx_seq_one_letter_code
_entity_poly.pdbx_strand_id
1 'polypeptide(L)' 'MYLDKYDNWIANAKNSTPDNLPDQGYWIGYQICKSYYENATDKKQAIKEMLNIKNYKVFLEKSKWKTKIETYK' A
#
# COMPACT_ATOMS: atom_id res chain seq x y z
N MET A 1 -4.60 -2.26 -12.22
CA MET A 1 -4.68 -3.60 -11.60
C MET A 1 -4.60 -4.65 -12.69
N TYR A 2 -3.99 -5.81 -12.43
CA TYR A 2 -3.69 -6.81 -13.48
C TYR A 2 -4.90 -7.28 -14.31
N LEU A 3 -6.13 -7.09 -13.82
CA LEU A 3 -7.37 -7.55 -14.47
C LEU A 3 -8.33 -6.40 -14.86
N ASP A 4 -7.88 -5.14 -14.83
CA ASP A 4 -8.71 -3.94 -15.09
C ASP A 4 -10.02 -3.84 -14.28
N LYS A 5 -10.01 -4.38 -13.06
CA LYS A 5 -11.14 -4.38 -12.11
C LYS A 5 -10.80 -3.55 -10.87
N TYR A 6 -10.49 -2.27 -11.06
CA TYR A 6 -10.05 -1.40 -9.96
C TYR A 6 -11.18 -1.03 -8.99
N ASP A 7 -12.41 -1.06 -9.48
CA ASP A 7 -13.67 -0.90 -8.75
C ASP A 7 -13.92 -1.99 -7.71
N ASN A 8 -13.21 -3.11 -7.78
CA ASN A 8 -13.20 -4.11 -6.71
C ASN A 8 -12.28 -3.75 -5.55
N TRP A 9 -11.48 -2.68 -5.65
CA TRP A 9 -10.44 -2.36 -4.68
C TRP A 9 -10.45 -0.92 -4.17
N ILE A 10 -10.99 0.04 -4.95
CA ILE A 10 -11.03 1.47 -4.62
C ILE A 10 -12.43 2.02 -4.89
N ALA A 11 -12.90 2.91 -4.02
CA ALA A 11 -14.20 3.58 -4.07
C ALA A 11 -15.38 2.60 -4.19
N ASN A 12 -15.25 1.45 -3.52
CA ASN A 12 -16.13 0.29 -3.67
C ASN A 12 -17.07 0.08 -2.48
N ALA A 13 -17.35 1.15 -1.71
CA ALA A 13 -18.19 1.13 -0.52
C ALA A 13 -19.56 0.46 -0.73
N LYS A 14 -20.16 0.63 -1.91
CA LYS A 14 -21.45 0.02 -2.28
C LYS A 14 -21.39 -1.52 -2.35
N ASN A 15 -20.21 -2.09 -2.53
CA ASN A 15 -19.97 -3.53 -2.64
C ASN A 15 -19.45 -4.15 -1.32
N SER A 16 -19.42 -3.36 -0.24
CA SER A 16 -18.91 -3.79 1.06
C SER A 16 -19.83 -4.82 1.71
N THR A 17 -19.23 -5.83 2.34
CA THR A 17 -19.91 -6.78 3.24
C THR A 17 -19.13 -6.86 4.57
N PRO A 18 -19.68 -7.47 5.62
CA PRO A 18 -18.93 -7.71 6.86
C PRO A 18 -17.61 -8.48 6.64
N ASP A 19 -17.60 -9.42 5.68
CA ASP A 19 -16.42 -10.24 5.35
C ASP A 19 -15.54 -9.62 4.25
N ASN A 20 -15.99 -8.54 3.61
CA ASN A 20 -15.27 -7.85 2.54
C ASN A 20 -15.42 -6.34 2.70
N LEU A 21 -14.52 -5.76 3.48
CA LEU A 21 -14.48 -4.32 3.74
C LEU A 21 -14.13 -3.53 2.47
N PRO A 22 -14.58 -2.27 2.36
CA PRO A 22 -14.30 -1.46 1.19
C PRO A 22 -12.89 -0.85 1.24
N ASP A 23 -12.47 -0.26 0.13
CA ASP A 23 -11.25 0.53 -0.02
C ASP A 23 -9.96 -0.20 0.39
N GLN A 24 -9.94 -1.53 0.25
CA GLN A 24 -8.77 -2.35 0.57
C GLN A 24 -7.52 -1.91 -0.19
N GLY A 25 -7.67 -1.46 -1.44
CA GLY A 25 -6.56 -0.91 -2.22
C GLY A 25 -5.98 0.36 -1.59
N TYR A 26 -6.84 1.23 -1.05
CA TYR A 26 -6.41 2.43 -0.33
C TYR A 26 -5.72 2.07 0.98
N TRP A 27 -6.32 1.15 1.77
CA TRP A 27 -5.76 0.70 3.03
C TRP A 27 -4.39 0.04 2.87
N ILE A 28 -4.26 -0.90 1.92
CA ILE A 28 -2.99 -1.58 1.63
C ILE A 28 -1.95 -0.58 1.12
N GLY A 29 -2.35 0.35 0.25
CA GLY A 29 -1.48 1.43 -0.21
C GLY A 29 -0.92 2.27 0.94
N TYR A 30 -1.78 2.65 1.89
CA TYR A 30 -1.36 3.32 3.11
C TYR A 30 -0.37 2.48 3.93
N GLN A 31 -0.62 1.18 4.13
CA GLN A 31 0.28 0.31 4.89
C GLN A 31 1.67 0.19 4.26
N ILE A 32 1.74 0.08 2.93
CA ILE A 32 3.02 0.04 2.19
C ILE A 32 3.77 1.36 2.39
N CYS A 33 3.11 2.49 2.17
CA CYS A 33 3.67 3.82 2.35
C CYS A 33 4.16 4.06 3.79
N LYS A 34 3.36 3.66 4.78
CA LYS A 34 3.71 3.71 6.21
C LYS A 34 4.95 2.88 6.50
N SER A 35 4.99 1.64 6.02
CA SER A 35 6.14 0.74 6.22
C SER A 35 7.42 1.31 5.59
N TYR A 36 7.32 1.89 4.39
CA TYR A 36 8.44 2.59 3.75
C TYR A 36 8.93 3.77 4.60
N TYR A 37 8.00 4.63 5.02
CA TYR A 37 8.32 5.80 5.82
C TYR A 37 8.96 5.42 7.16
N GLU A 38 8.44 4.41 7.86
CA GLU A 38 8.98 3.93 9.14
C GLU A 38 10.42 3.42 9.00
N ASN A 39 10.72 2.69 7.91
CA ASN A 39 12.06 2.15 7.63
C ASN A 39 13.06 3.18 7.11
N ALA A 40 12.63 4.36 6.66
CA ALA A 40 13.51 5.39 6.14
C ALA A 40 14.24 6.14 7.26
N THR A 41 15.56 6.31 7.13
CA THR A 41 16.35 7.16 8.03
C THR A 41 16.04 8.64 7.82
N ASP A 42 15.92 9.07 6.56
CA ASP A 42 15.50 10.43 6.19
C ASP A 42 14.02 10.46 5.81
N LYS A 43 13.19 11.05 6.68
CA LYS A 43 11.75 11.15 6.50
C LYS A 43 11.34 12.12 5.38
N LYS A 44 12.10 13.20 5.17
CA LYS A 44 11.78 14.18 4.11
C LYS A 44 12.05 13.58 2.74
N GLN A 45 13.17 12.87 2.61
CA GLN A 45 13.50 12.13 1.40
C GLN A 45 12.45 11.04 1.12
N ALA A 46 12.01 10.31 2.15
CA ALA A 46 10.97 9.28 2.00
C ALA A 46 9.66 9.85 1.43
N ILE A 47 9.19 11.00 1.93
CA ILE A 47 7.98 11.66 1.41
C ILE A 47 8.18 12.08 -0.06
N LYS A 48 9.33 12.65 -0.40
CA LYS A 48 9.65 13.04 -1.78
C LYS A 48 9.60 11.84 -2.72
N GLU A 49 10.16 10.71 -2.30
CA GLU A 49 10.16 9.46 -3.07
C GLU A 49 8.75 8.87 -3.21
N MET A 50 7.96 8.87 -2.14
CA MET A 50 6.56 8.42 -2.14
C MET A 50 5.68 9.22 -3.11
N LEU A 51 5.90 10.53 -3.22
CA LEU A 51 5.17 11.39 -4.16
C LEU A 51 5.67 11.27 -5.61
N ASN A 52 6.86 10.68 -5.82
CA ASN A 52 7.53 10.63 -7.13
C ASN A 52 7.94 9.20 -7.54
N ILE A 53 7.14 8.19 -7.16
CA ILE A 53 7.45 6.78 -7.43
C ILE A 53 7.61 6.54 -8.94
N LYS A 54 8.77 6.02 -9.34
CA LYS A 54 9.06 5.65 -10.74
C LYS A 54 8.88 4.16 -11.01
N ASN A 55 9.12 3.32 -9.99
CA ASN A 55 9.01 1.88 -10.09
C ASN A 55 8.30 1.31 -8.86
N TYR A 56 7.05 0.90 -9.04
CA TYR A 56 6.19 0.42 -7.96
C TYR A 56 6.66 -0.91 -7.36
N LYS A 57 7.30 -1.80 -8.15
CA LYS A 57 7.82 -3.08 -7.65
C LYS A 57 9.00 -2.84 -6.70
N VAL A 58 9.96 -2.01 -7.12
CA VAL A 58 11.10 -1.62 -6.29
C VAL A 58 10.65 -0.86 -5.05
N PHE A 59 9.66 0.01 -5.16
CA PHE A 59 9.10 0.73 -4.00
C PHE A 59 8.47 -0.25 -2.98
N LEU A 60 7.69 -1.23 -3.45
CA LEU A 60 7.12 -2.26 -2.59
C LEU A 60 8.20 -3.09 -1.88
N GLU A 61 9.25 -3.51 -2.59
CA GLU A 61 10.38 -4.23 -1.99
C GLU A 61 11.07 -3.39 -0.90
N LYS A 62 11.41 -2.14 -1.22
CA LYS A 62 12.04 -1.22 -0.27
C LYS A 62 11.16 -0.87 0.93
N SER A 63 9.84 -0.93 0.78
CA SER A 63 8.92 -0.68 1.90
C SER A 63 9.05 -1.70 3.02
N LYS A 64 9.60 -2.88 2.72
CA LYS A 64 9.66 -4.05 3.61
C LYS A 64 8.29 -4.49 4.15
N TRP A 65 7.20 -4.10 3.48
CA TRP A 65 5.84 -4.45 3.90
C TRP A 65 5.64 -5.96 3.97
N LYS A 66 6.19 -6.72 3.01
CA LYS A 66 6.11 -8.19 3.00
C LYS A 66 6.72 -8.81 4.27
N THR A 67 7.91 -8.37 4.67
CA THR A 67 8.54 -8.86 5.91
C THR A 67 7.74 -8.44 7.14
N LYS A 68 7.19 -7.22 7.13
CA LYS A 68 6.37 -6.70 8.24
C LYS A 68 5.08 -7.51 8.45
N ILE A 69 4.41 -7.95 7.38
CA ILE A 69 3.20 -8.77 7.54
C ILE A 69 3.50 -10.19 8.03
N GLU A 70 4.69 -10.71 7.75
CA GLU A 70 5.12 -12.02 8.24
C GLU A 70 5.27 -12.06 9.76
N THR A 71 5.46 -10.90 10.42
CA THR A 71 5.51 -10.81 11.89
C THR A 71 4.14 -10.80 12.57
N TYR A 72 3.05 -10.70 11.80
CA TYR A 72 1.68 -10.74 12.34
C TYR A 72 1.07 -12.14 12.30
N LYS A 73 1.81 -13.13 11.81
CA LYS A 73 1.47 -14.55 11.86
C LYS A 73 1.87 -15.16 13.19
#